data_AF-A0A1H2DQM6-F1
#
_entry.id   AF-A0A1H2DQM6-F1
#
_cell.length_a   1.000
_cell.length_b   1.000
_cell.length_c   1.000
_cell.angle_alpha   90.00
_cell.angle_beta   90.00
_cell.angle_gamma   90.00
#
_symmetry.space_group_name_H-M   'P 1'
#
loop_
_entity.id
_entity.type
_entity.pdbx_description
1 polymer ?
#
loop_
_entity_poly.entity_id
_entity_poly.type
_entity_poly.pdbx_seq_one_letter_code
_entity_poly.pdbx_strand_id
1 'polypeptide(L)'
;MTAPVIDYDTLTLQEKCEAIWEVTAAEERRLAKMQRTQPGVFIFDGHQRLQHLLLEVADLAVEDKENDTGSITLSIPFEHPVAQWMNDDIGRIKRGEGEFFHIDVEHNGIRVTGRYDEKTVKKDGMGQRMLHVTFLTDYENLKWIDVWSNPFLPAIFQFPRIFLLAGPSIWVLKTALLLQLWRINSSIWQIPDDPMNPSTWLDGLDMSNWDIVIKPTTFLQDMAAGTTWSLFMSRWGKWHDRAEMILKDAELSVVTRRYRKGDPEPWPGAFLTGIKDGALVVDIVDKSGHMEGAANGGTIFDGFTRTIRQLIGDFIEDAETELTGAPTWPSKFYQDMFGTPKGFPFVHFPADSGIETEFTTTPSKGVIINAGGQSAPE
;
A
#
# COMPACT_ATOMS: atom_id res chain seq x y z
N MET A 1 -21.77 -9.35 21.47
CA MET A 1 -22.93 -9.35 22.38
C MET A 1 -24.02 -8.56 21.69
N THR A 2 -25.08 -9.24 21.26
CA THR A 2 -26.29 -8.63 20.71
C THR A 2 -26.98 -7.83 21.82
N ALA A 3 -27.39 -6.60 21.51
CA ALA A 3 -28.16 -5.79 22.45
C ALA A 3 -29.43 -6.55 22.87
N PRO A 4 -29.85 -6.49 24.15
CA PRO A 4 -31.09 -7.12 24.57
C PRO A 4 -32.25 -6.54 23.77
N VAL A 5 -33.06 -7.40 23.16
CA VAL A 5 -34.29 -7.00 22.46
C VAL A 5 -35.31 -6.68 23.56
N ILE A 6 -35.47 -5.39 23.84
CA ILE A 6 -36.44 -4.90 24.83
C ILE A 6 -37.80 -4.80 24.12
N ASP A 7 -38.79 -5.52 24.61
CA ASP A 7 -40.17 -5.42 24.13
C ASP A 7 -40.79 -4.12 24.67
N TYR A 8 -40.82 -3.11 23.82
CA TYR A 8 -41.30 -1.77 24.18
C TYR A 8 -42.82 -1.70 24.33
N ASP A 9 -43.61 -2.71 23.99
CA ASP A 9 -45.08 -2.58 24.01
C ASP A 9 -45.72 -2.88 25.37
N THR A 10 -44.97 -3.45 26.31
CA THR A 10 -45.47 -3.87 27.63
C THR A 10 -44.97 -3.03 28.81
N LEU A 11 -44.00 -2.13 28.57
CA LEU A 11 -43.32 -1.33 29.60
C LEU A 11 -43.99 0.03 29.84
N THR A 12 -43.92 0.50 31.07
CA THR A 12 -44.29 1.89 31.41
C THR A 12 -43.30 2.89 30.80
N LEU A 13 -43.71 4.14 30.61
CA LEU A 13 -42.84 5.17 30.02
C LEU A 13 -41.54 5.36 30.82
N GLN A 14 -41.60 5.25 32.14
CA GLN A 14 -40.43 5.36 33.02
C GLN A 14 -39.45 4.21 32.79
N GLU A 15 -39.94 2.96 32.72
CA GLU A 15 -39.10 1.78 32.44
C GLU A 15 -38.47 1.84 31.05
N LYS A 16 -39.17 2.40 30.04
CA LYS A 16 -38.59 2.66 28.72
C LYS A 16 -37.46 3.67 28.77
N CYS A 17 -37.65 4.80 29.48
CA CYS A 17 -36.61 5.81 29.63
C CYS A 17 -35.38 5.28 30.36
N GLU A 18 -35.58 4.47 31.40
CA GLU A 18 -34.48 3.86 32.17
C GLU A 18 -33.73 2.81 31.34
N ALA A 19 -34.45 1.96 30.61
CA ALA A 19 -33.86 1.01 29.67
C ALA A 19 -33.01 1.69 28.58
N ILE A 20 -33.53 2.77 27.97
CA ILE A 20 -32.77 3.55 26.98
C ILE A 20 -31.52 4.16 27.64
N TRP A 21 -31.66 4.74 28.82
CA TRP A 21 -30.54 5.34 29.54
C TRP A 21 -29.47 4.31 29.92
N GLU A 22 -29.85 3.11 30.36
CA GLU A 22 -28.92 2.03 30.66
C GLU A 22 -28.13 1.58 29.42
N VAL A 23 -28.81 1.44 28.27
CA VAL A 23 -28.15 1.09 26.99
C VAL A 23 -27.19 2.20 26.57
N THR A 24 -27.60 3.47 26.65
CA THR A 24 -26.72 4.61 26.34
C THR A 24 -25.51 4.66 27.28
N ALA A 25 -25.72 4.52 28.60
CA ALA A 25 -24.65 4.52 29.58
C ALA A 25 -23.70 3.31 29.43
N ALA A 26 -24.21 2.16 28.98
CA ALA A 26 -23.40 0.99 28.67
C ALA A 26 -22.55 1.22 27.41
N GLU A 27 -23.13 1.87 26.39
CA GLU A 27 -22.43 2.21 25.15
C GLU A 27 -21.34 3.27 25.39
N GLU A 28 -21.63 4.31 26.18
CA GLU A 28 -20.62 5.29 26.61
C GLU A 28 -19.47 4.63 27.37
N ARG A 29 -19.78 3.71 28.30
CA ARG A 29 -18.75 2.92 29.00
C ARG A 29 -17.93 2.06 28.05
N ARG A 30 -18.55 1.48 27.02
CA ARG A 30 -17.88 0.68 25.99
C ARG A 30 -16.92 1.54 25.18
N LEU A 31 -17.37 2.69 24.70
CA LEU A 31 -16.56 3.64 23.93
C LEU A 31 -15.39 4.18 24.76
N ALA A 32 -15.65 4.57 26.02
CA ALA A 32 -14.60 5.02 26.93
C ALA A 32 -13.55 3.92 27.20
N LYS A 33 -13.96 2.65 27.29
CA LYS A 33 -13.03 1.52 27.41
C LYS A 33 -12.21 1.31 26.13
N MET A 34 -12.85 1.40 24.96
CA MET A 34 -12.17 1.29 23.66
C MET A 34 -11.12 2.40 23.47
N GLN A 35 -11.44 3.64 23.82
CA GLN A 35 -10.51 4.77 23.75
C GLN A 35 -9.31 4.64 24.70
N ARG A 36 -9.49 4.02 25.86
CA ARG A 36 -8.42 3.79 26.85
C ARG A 36 -7.52 2.61 26.50
N THR A 37 -7.95 1.73 25.62
CA THR A 37 -7.18 0.54 25.26
C THR A 37 -5.97 0.96 24.44
N GLN A 38 -4.76 0.64 24.89
CA GLN A 38 -3.55 0.96 24.13
C GLN A 38 -3.54 0.20 22.79
N PRO A 39 -2.99 0.79 21.72
CA PRO A 39 -2.80 0.10 20.46
C PRO A 39 -1.77 -1.02 20.60
N GLY A 40 -2.00 -2.15 19.93
CA GLY A 40 -1.00 -3.21 19.79
C GLY A 40 -0.06 -2.88 18.63
N VAL A 41 1.25 -2.87 18.88
CA VAL A 41 2.26 -2.58 17.85
C VAL A 41 3.12 -3.82 17.63
N PHE A 42 3.14 -4.32 16.40
CA PHE A 42 3.85 -5.52 16.01
C PHE A 42 4.90 -5.18 14.95
N ILE A 43 6.12 -5.70 15.13
CA ILE A 43 7.24 -5.45 14.22
C ILE A 43 7.64 -6.76 13.57
N PHE A 44 7.72 -6.72 12.24
CA PHE A 44 8.04 -7.85 11.39
C PHE A 44 9.34 -7.59 10.64
N ASP A 45 10.07 -8.65 10.33
CA ASP A 45 11.22 -8.56 9.45
C ASP A 45 10.82 -8.40 7.96
N GLY A 46 11.81 -8.30 7.07
CA GLY A 46 11.59 -8.16 5.62
C GLY A 46 10.93 -9.37 4.97
N HIS A 47 10.89 -10.50 5.68
CA HIS A 47 10.21 -11.73 5.26
C HIS A 47 8.84 -11.90 5.92
N GLN A 48 8.28 -10.84 6.53
CA GLN A 48 6.97 -10.84 7.20
C GLN A 48 6.89 -11.77 8.43
N ARG A 49 8.01 -12.12 9.06
CA ARG A 49 8.03 -12.89 10.31
C ARG A 49 8.00 -11.94 11.50
N LEU A 50 7.13 -12.23 12.47
CA LEU A 50 7.02 -11.42 13.69
C LEU A 50 8.32 -11.54 14.52
N GLN A 51 8.94 -10.40 14.82
CA GLN A 51 10.16 -10.33 15.63
C GLN A 51 9.87 -9.75 17.01
N HIS A 52 9.07 -8.68 17.09
CA HIS A 52 8.82 -7.96 18.33
C HIS A 52 7.36 -7.53 18.49
N LEU A 53 6.88 -7.59 19.72
CA LEU A 53 5.65 -6.98 20.19
C LEU A 53 6.01 -5.78 21.06
N LEU A 54 5.56 -4.58 20.70
CA LEU A 54 5.76 -3.37 21.47
C LEU A 54 4.48 -3.03 22.21
N LEU A 55 4.58 -3.08 23.53
CA LEU A 55 3.53 -2.64 24.44
C LEU A 55 3.81 -1.23 24.97
N GLU A 56 5.09 -0.85 25.04
CA GLU A 56 5.54 0.44 25.51
C GLU A 56 6.18 1.20 24.36
N VAL A 57 5.48 2.23 23.90
CA VAL A 57 5.92 3.14 22.86
C VAL A 57 5.86 4.55 23.44
N ALA A 58 6.92 5.34 23.26
CA ALA A 58 6.96 6.69 23.81
C ALA A 58 6.02 7.63 23.03
N ASP A 59 6.01 7.50 21.70
CA ASP A 59 5.10 8.21 20.82
C ASP A 59 4.76 7.38 19.59
N LEU A 60 3.49 7.37 19.20
CA LEU A 60 2.96 6.64 18.05
C LEU A 60 1.92 7.52 17.36
N ALA A 61 2.21 7.94 16.14
CA ALA A 61 1.22 8.59 15.28
C ALA A 61 0.99 7.74 14.02
N VAL A 62 -0.28 7.51 13.70
CA VAL A 62 -0.73 6.72 12.56
C VAL A 62 -1.66 7.60 11.73
N GLU A 63 -1.30 7.80 10.47
CA GLU A 63 -2.11 8.47 9.48
C GLU A 63 -2.38 7.48 8.34
N ASP A 64 -3.64 7.19 8.08
CA ASP A 64 -4.08 6.38 6.94
C ASP A 64 -4.87 7.29 6.00
N LYS A 65 -4.31 7.58 4.83
CA LYS A 65 -4.90 8.48 3.85
C LYS A 65 -5.69 7.68 2.83
N GLU A 66 -6.87 8.18 2.50
CA GLU A 66 -7.68 7.57 1.45
C GLU A 66 -7.03 7.78 0.08
N ASN A 67 -6.84 6.69 -0.66
CA ASN A 67 -6.26 6.67 -2.01
C ASN A 67 -4.86 7.31 -2.11
N ASP A 68 -4.13 7.42 -1.00
CA ASP A 68 -2.79 7.99 -0.97
C ASP A 68 -1.96 7.33 0.14
N THR A 69 -0.66 7.64 0.15
CA THR A 69 0.27 7.11 1.13
C THR A 69 0.14 7.86 2.45
N GLY A 70 -0.27 7.14 3.49
CA GLY A 70 -0.19 7.57 4.87
C GLY A 70 1.19 7.32 5.50
N SER A 71 1.36 7.82 6.71
CA SER A 71 2.61 7.68 7.48
C SER A 71 2.35 7.10 8.87
N ILE A 72 3.28 6.28 9.34
CA ILE A 72 3.29 5.75 10.70
C ILE A 72 4.62 6.17 11.31
N THR A 73 4.58 6.95 12.38
CA THR A 73 5.77 7.40 13.10
C THR A 73 5.82 6.75 14.47
N LEU A 74 6.98 6.22 14.80
CA LEU A 74 7.23 5.46 16.02
C LEU A 74 8.46 6.03 16.72
N SER A 75 8.32 6.41 17.98
CA SER A 75 9.43 6.90 18.80
C SER A 75 9.67 5.99 20.00
N ILE A 76 10.91 5.51 20.13
CA ILE A 76 11.32 4.58 21.19
C ILE A 76 12.67 5.04 21.77
N PRO A 77 12.91 4.92 23.09
CA PRO A 77 14.24 5.10 23.65
C PRO A 77 15.29 4.24 22.95
N PHE A 78 16.41 4.84 22.53
CA PHE A 78 17.43 4.14 21.75
C PHE A 78 18.01 2.93 22.49
N GLU A 79 18.06 2.96 23.82
CA GLU A 79 18.56 1.86 24.65
C GLU A 79 17.64 0.63 24.65
N HIS A 80 16.39 0.78 24.20
CA HIS A 80 15.45 -0.33 24.12
C HIS A 80 15.94 -1.39 23.12
N PRO A 81 15.84 -2.70 23.42
CA PRO A 81 16.34 -3.76 22.54
C PRO A 81 15.76 -3.72 21.13
N VAL A 82 14.48 -3.37 20.99
CA VAL A 82 13.84 -3.22 19.67
C VAL A 82 14.45 -2.06 18.88
N ALA A 83 14.78 -0.94 19.53
CA ALA A 83 15.40 0.19 18.86
C ALA A 83 16.81 -0.16 18.37
N GLN A 84 17.57 -0.91 19.15
CA GLN A 84 18.87 -1.46 18.73
C GLN A 84 18.72 -2.40 17.54
N TRP A 85 17.72 -3.30 17.57
CA TRP A 85 17.43 -4.21 16.46
C TRP A 85 17.02 -3.47 15.17
N MET A 86 16.17 -2.44 15.28
CA MET A 86 15.76 -1.58 14.14
C MET A 86 16.94 -0.76 13.60
N ASN A 87 17.89 -0.37 14.45
CA ASN A 87 19.05 0.38 14.02
C ASN A 87 20.14 -0.48 13.37
N ASP A 88 20.22 -1.78 13.71
CA ASP A 88 21.24 -2.72 13.24
C ASP A 88 20.94 -3.32 11.84
N ASP A 89 21.10 -2.51 10.79
CA ASP A 89 20.82 -2.95 9.40
C ASP A 89 21.71 -4.13 8.98
N ILE A 90 23.01 -4.04 9.27
CA ILE A 90 24.01 -5.04 8.88
C ILE A 90 23.74 -6.37 9.60
N GLY A 91 23.42 -6.33 10.89
CA GLY A 91 23.11 -7.55 11.63
C GLY A 91 21.82 -8.21 11.18
N ARG A 92 20.77 -7.44 10.85
CA ARG A 92 19.53 -8.01 10.26
C ARG A 92 19.81 -8.72 8.94
N ILE A 93 20.58 -8.09 8.05
CA ILE A 93 20.97 -8.70 6.77
C ILE A 93 21.76 -9.99 7.01
N LYS A 94 22.74 -9.99 7.93
CA LYS A 94 23.54 -11.18 8.26
C LYS A 94 22.72 -12.33 8.88
N ARG A 95 21.63 -12.02 9.59
CA ARG A 95 20.71 -13.01 10.15
C ARG A 95 19.69 -13.54 9.12
N GLY A 96 19.67 -12.98 7.92
CA GLY A 96 18.67 -13.32 6.90
C GLY A 96 17.27 -12.80 7.26
N GLU A 97 17.20 -11.65 7.93
CA GLU A 97 15.94 -10.95 8.25
C GLU A 97 15.57 -9.91 7.18
N GLY A 98 16.52 -9.55 6.32
CA GLY A 98 16.36 -8.52 5.28
C GLY A 98 16.71 -7.11 5.76
N GLU A 99 16.89 -6.19 4.82
CA GLU A 99 17.15 -4.77 5.09
C GLU A 99 15.88 -4.05 5.58
N PHE A 100 14.78 -4.26 4.86
CA PHE A 100 13.46 -3.75 5.18
C PHE A 100 12.82 -4.48 6.35
N PHE A 101 11.94 -3.80 7.05
CA PHE A 101 11.10 -4.33 8.10
C PHE A 101 9.73 -3.63 8.06
N HIS A 102 8.74 -4.21 8.73
CA HIS A 102 7.35 -3.78 8.64
C HIS A 102 6.74 -3.59 10.04
N ILE A 103 5.69 -2.78 10.08
CA ILE A 103 4.91 -2.50 11.28
C ILE A 103 3.44 -2.82 11.02
N ASP A 104 2.80 -3.47 11.99
CA ASP A 104 1.35 -3.53 12.08
C ASP A 104 0.92 -2.83 13.37
N VAL A 105 0.01 -1.87 13.24
CA VAL A 105 -0.63 -1.20 14.37
C VAL A 105 -2.09 -1.62 14.41
N GLU A 106 -2.50 -2.23 15.51
CA GLU A 106 -3.87 -2.66 15.75
C GLU A 106 -4.51 -1.84 16.86
N HIS A 107 -5.65 -1.22 16.56
CA HIS A 107 -6.45 -0.51 17.55
C HIS A 107 -7.93 -0.64 17.24
N ASN A 108 -8.71 -1.11 18.22
CA ASN A 108 -10.17 -1.26 18.10
C ASN A 108 -10.66 -2.02 16.85
N GLY A 109 -9.90 -3.03 16.42
CA GLY A 109 -10.25 -3.88 15.26
C GLY A 109 -9.81 -3.32 13.90
N ILE A 110 -9.22 -2.12 13.87
CA ILE A 110 -8.56 -1.56 12.69
C ILE A 110 -7.09 -1.94 12.77
N ARG A 111 -6.56 -2.46 11.66
CA ARG A 111 -5.13 -2.73 11.48
C ARG A 111 -4.61 -1.84 10.36
N VAL A 112 -3.62 -1.01 10.68
CA VAL A 112 -2.87 -0.23 9.68
C VAL A 112 -1.47 -0.81 9.60
N THR A 113 -1.01 -1.06 8.38
CA THR A 113 0.26 -1.73 8.12
C THR A 113 1.16 -0.87 7.24
N GLY A 114 2.46 -0.92 7.51
CA GLY A 114 3.43 -0.08 6.81
C GLY A 114 4.79 -0.73 6.65
N ARG A 115 5.56 -0.19 5.71
CA ARG A 115 6.94 -0.57 5.42
C ARG A 115 7.90 0.53 5.84
N TYR A 116 9.03 0.13 6.41
CA TYR A 116 10.10 1.03 6.83
C TYR A 116 10.57 1.94 5.69
N ASP A 117 10.65 3.25 5.96
CA ASP A 117 11.11 4.26 5.01
C ASP A 117 12.32 5.06 5.49
N GLU A 118 12.33 5.48 6.76
CA GLU A 118 13.47 6.19 7.34
C GLU A 118 13.55 5.95 8.84
N LYS A 119 14.77 6.01 9.38
CA LYS A 119 15.01 6.05 10.82
C LYS A 119 15.99 7.14 11.17
N THR A 120 15.77 7.75 12.32
CA THR A 120 16.57 8.86 12.81
C THR A 120 16.87 8.66 14.29
N VAL A 121 18.15 8.64 14.65
CA VAL A 121 18.58 8.66 16.05
C VAL A 121 18.80 10.12 16.46
N LYS A 122 17.99 10.61 17.39
CA LYS A 122 18.10 11.96 17.96
C LYS A 122 18.65 11.87 19.37
N LYS A 123 19.66 12.68 19.66
CA LYS A 123 20.17 12.92 21.01
C LYS A 123 19.75 14.32 21.45
N ASP A 124 19.00 14.40 22.54
CA ASP A 124 18.59 15.66 23.16
C ASP A 124 19.74 16.27 23.99
N GLY A 125 19.65 17.57 24.29
CA GLY A 125 20.62 18.30 25.10
C GLY A 125 20.78 17.75 26.52
N MET A 126 19.78 17.04 27.03
CA MET A 126 19.85 16.31 28.31
C MET A 126 20.55 14.93 28.21
N GLY A 127 21.03 14.55 27.03
CA GLY A 127 21.74 13.30 26.79
C GLY A 127 20.86 12.09 26.47
N GLN A 128 19.54 12.23 26.53
CA GLN A 128 18.61 11.15 26.16
C GLN A 128 18.66 10.90 24.64
N ARG A 129 18.71 9.62 24.25
CA ARG A 129 18.72 9.20 22.85
C ARG A 129 17.40 8.51 22.51
N MET A 130 16.74 9.00 21.48
CA MET A 130 15.49 8.45 20.94
C MET A 130 15.72 7.99 19.51
N LEU A 131 15.16 6.83 19.16
CA LEU A 131 15.02 6.38 17.78
C LEU A 131 13.63 6.76 17.31
N HIS A 132 13.58 7.57 16.24
CA HIS A 132 12.38 7.85 15.49
C HIS A 132 12.40 7.01 14.22
N VAL A 133 11.32 6.28 13.94
CA VAL A 133 11.19 5.48 12.73
C VAL A 133 9.91 5.88 12.02
N THR A 134 10.03 6.22 10.75
CA THR A 134 8.91 6.51 9.86
C THR A 134 8.69 5.30 8.94
N PHE A 135 7.45 4.87 8.87
CA PHE A 135 6.97 3.86 7.94
C PHE A 135 5.93 4.49 7.03
N LEU A 136 5.89 4.05 5.78
CA LEU A 136 4.85 4.41 4.83
C LEU A 136 3.80 3.31 4.79
N THR A 137 2.52 3.68 4.75
CA THR A 137 1.42 2.71 4.62
C THR A 137 1.59 1.86 3.38
N ASP A 138 1.07 0.63 3.40
CA ASP A 138 1.26 -0.32 2.31
C ASP A 138 0.72 0.13 0.95
N TYR A 139 -0.18 1.13 0.91
CA TYR A 139 -0.59 1.80 -0.31
C TYR A 139 0.58 2.28 -1.16
N GLU A 140 1.68 2.70 -0.52
CA GLU A 140 2.90 3.16 -1.20
C GLU A 140 3.41 2.12 -2.21
N ASN A 141 3.28 0.82 -1.91
CA ASN A 141 3.74 -0.25 -2.81
C ASN A 141 3.03 -0.21 -4.17
N LEU A 142 1.78 0.28 -4.23
CA LEU A 142 1.01 0.38 -5.47
C LEU A 142 1.51 1.50 -6.39
N LYS A 143 2.11 2.55 -5.84
CA LYS A 143 2.70 3.66 -6.62
C LYS A 143 3.93 3.23 -7.41
N TRP A 144 4.60 2.16 -6.98
CA TRP A 144 5.78 1.63 -7.67
C TRP A 144 5.44 0.73 -8.86
N ILE A 145 4.18 0.29 -8.99
CA ILE A 145 3.77 -0.65 -10.05
C ILE A 145 3.59 0.11 -11.36
N ASP A 146 4.45 -0.21 -12.33
CA ASP A 146 4.35 0.28 -13.70
C ASP A 146 3.32 -0.51 -14.51
N VAL A 147 2.52 0.20 -15.29
CA VAL A 147 1.58 -0.41 -16.22
C VAL A 147 2.24 -0.57 -17.60
N TRP A 148 2.65 -1.79 -17.90
CA TRP A 148 3.18 -2.17 -19.20
C TRP A 148 2.10 -2.15 -20.28
N SER A 149 2.46 -1.67 -21.47
CA SER A 149 1.57 -1.61 -22.63
C SER A 149 0.99 -2.98 -22.99
N ASN A 150 1.84 -4.02 -23.00
CA ASN A 150 1.40 -5.40 -23.06
C ASN A 150 2.07 -6.20 -21.93
N PRO A 151 1.31 -6.57 -20.87
CA PRO A 151 1.80 -7.37 -19.76
C PRO A 151 2.34 -8.75 -20.18
N PHE A 152 1.89 -9.24 -21.34
CA PHE A 152 2.18 -10.54 -21.93
C PHE A 152 3.21 -10.50 -23.03
N LEU A 153 3.99 -9.43 -23.19
CA LEU A 153 5.12 -9.45 -24.12
C LEU A 153 6.42 -9.06 -23.41
N PRO A 154 7.60 -9.49 -23.91
CA PRO A 154 8.86 -9.12 -23.30
C PRO A 154 9.11 -7.63 -23.55
N ALA A 155 10.03 -7.02 -22.80
CA ALA A 155 10.24 -5.57 -22.91
C ALA A 155 10.67 -5.09 -24.29
N ILE A 156 11.35 -5.96 -25.05
CA ILE A 156 11.86 -5.67 -26.40
C ILE A 156 10.72 -5.57 -27.43
N PHE A 157 9.58 -6.21 -27.18
CA PHE A 157 8.46 -6.26 -28.12
C PHE A 157 7.16 -5.91 -27.41
N GLN A 158 6.60 -4.73 -27.68
CA GLN A 158 5.41 -4.24 -26.99
C GLN A 158 4.35 -3.80 -28.01
N PHE A 159 3.43 -4.71 -28.32
CA PHE A 159 2.27 -4.46 -29.18
C PHE A 159 1.00 -4.99 -28.51
N PRO A 160 -0.07 -4.19 -28.39
CA PRO A 160 -0.19 -2.77 -28.75
C PRO A 160 0.67 -1.85 -27.88
N ARG A 161 0.99 -0.64 -28.36
CA ARG A 161 1.82 0.34 -27.64
C ARG A 161 1.10 1.01 -26.46
N ILE A 162 -0.21 0.85 -26.36
CA ILE A 162 -1.06 1.39 -25.30
C ILE A 162 -1.77 0.21 -24.65
N PHE A 163 -1.75 0.18 -23.33
CA PHE A 163 -2.60 -0.70 -22.53
C PHE A 163 -3.98 -0.07 -22.44
N LEU A 164 -5.03 -0.81 -22.82
CA LEU A 164 -6.40 -0.31 -22.86
C LEU A 164 -7.36 -1.36 -22.27
N LEU A 165 -8.15 -0.96 -21.28
CA LEU A 165 -9.25 -1.75 -20.73
C LEU A 165 -10.48 -0.88 -20.57
N ALA A 166 -11.65 -1.40 -20.96
CA ALA A 166 -12.93 -0.71 -20.84
C ALA A 166 -13.92 -1.61 -20.08
N GLY A 167 -14.71 -1.01 -19.19
CA GLY A 167 -15.69 -1.74 -18.39
C GLY A 167 -16.07 -1.00 -17.10
N PRO A 168 -16.81 -1.69 -16.20
CA PRO A 168 -17.06 -1.24 -14.84
C PRO A 168 -15.76 -0.88 -14.10
N SER A 169 -15.74 0.25 -13.41
CA SER A 169 -14.50 0.85 -12.89
C SER A 169 -13.71 -0.02 -11.92
N ILE A 170 -14.37 -0.73 -11.00
CA ILE A 170 -13.66 -1.58 -10.03
C ILE A 170 -13.00 -2.74 -10.77
N TRP A 171 -13.72 -3.40 -11.67
CA TRP A 171 -13.21 -4.52 -12.47
C TRP A 171 -12.05 -4.06 -13.35
N VAL A 172 -12.17 -2.92 -14.01
CA VAL A 172 -11.12 -2.37 -14.87
C VAL A 172 -9.85 -2.09 -14.07
N LEU A 173 -9.94 -1.36 -12.95
CA LEU A 173 -8.79 -1.00 -12.13
C LEU A 173 -8.10 -2.23 -11.51
N LYS A 174 -8.90 -3.17 -10.99
CA LYS A 174 -8.38 -4.44 -10.45
C LYS A 174 -7.75 -5.31 -11.53
N THR A 175 -8.37 -5.41 -12.70
CA THR A 175 -7.82 -6.21 -13.82
C THR A 175 -6.52 -5.59 -14.33
N ALA A 176 -6.46 -4.25 -14.44
CA ALA A 176 -5.23 -3.56 -14.80
C ALA A 176 -4.09 -3.88 -13.83
N LEU A 177 -4.35 -3.81 -12.53
CA LEU A 177 -3.35 -4.14 -11.50
C LEU A 177 -2.97 -5.63 -11.52
N LEU A 178 -3.95 -6.52 -11.69
CA LEU A 178 -3.76 -7.97 -11.70
C LEU A 178 -2.80 -8.40 -12.80
N LEU A 179 -2.97 -7.86 -14.00
CA LEU A 179 -2.11 -8.20 -15.12
C LEU A 179 -0.65 -7.76 -14.90
N GLN A 180 -0.42 -6.65 -14.20
CA GLN A 180 0.94 -6.21 -13.87
C GLN A 180 1.56 -7.02 -12.74
N LEU A 181 0.78 -7.34 -11.69
CA LEU A 181 1.24 -8.25 -10.64
C LEU A 181 1.55 -9.64 -11.21
N TRP A 182 0.72 -10.11 -12.13
CA TRP A 182 0.96 -11.35 -12.82
C TRP A 182 2.28 -11.29 -13.59
N ARG A 183 2.55 -10.22 -14.34
CA ARG A 183 3.85 -10.03 -14.99
C ARG A 183 5.04 -10.03 -14.02
N ILE A 184 4.92 -9.39 -12.86
CA ILE A 184 6.00 -9.30 -11.87
C ILE A 184 6.31 -10.67 -11.27
N ASN A 185 5.27 -11.45 -10.95
CA ASN A 185 5.42 -12.73 -10.26
C ASN A 185 5.54 -13.93 -11.20
N SER A 186 5.06 -13.81 -12.43
CA SER A 186 5.11 -14.91 -13.41
C SER A 186 6.37 -14.86 -14.24
N SER A 187 6.95 -16.04 -14.38
CA SER A 187 8.12 -16.26 -15.22
C SER A 187 7.73 -16.53 -16.68
N ILE A 188 6.71 -15.84 -17.22
CA ILE A 188 6.22 -16.08 -18.60
C ILE A 188 7.32 -15.85 -19.66
N TRP A 189 8.39 -15.11 -19.31
CA TRP A 189 9.54 -14.82 -20.17
C TRP A 189 10.80 -15.63 -19.88
N GLN A 190 10.89 -16.32 -18.74
CA GLN A 190 11.99 -17.23 -18.50
C GLN A 190 11.54 -18.61 -18.97
N ILE A 191 12.40 -19.30 -19.71
CA ILE A 191 12.09 -20.66 -20.17
C ILE A 191 11.87 -21.51 -18.90
N PRO A 192 10.70 -22.14 -18.73
CA PRO A 192 10.48 -23.04 -17.60
C PRO A 192 11.53 -24.16 -17.59
N ASP A 193 11.88 -24.67 -16.42
CA ASP A 193 12.85 -25.77 -16.28
C ASP A 193 12.47 -26.99 -17.14
N ASP A 194 11.17 -27.22 -17.35
CA ASP A 194 10.63 -28.11 -18.38
C ASP A 194 9.69 -27.35 -19.34
N PRO A 195 10.18 -26.91 -20.51
CA PRO A 195 9.39 -26.15 -21.47
C PRO A 195 8.31 -27.00 -22.18
N MET A 196 8.36 -28.33 -22.08
CA MET A 196 7.43 -29.23 -22.76
C MET A 196 6.18 -29.58 -21.93
N ASN A 197 6.16 -29.24 -20.65
CA ASN A 197 4.96 -29.38 -19.83
C ASN A 197 4.12 -28.08 -19.87
N PRO A 198 2.91 -28.09 -20.47
CA PRO A 198 2.07 -26.90 -20.57
C PRO A 198 1.58 -26.37 -19.21
N SER A 199 1.55 -27.21 -18.16
CA SER A 199 1.10 -26.77 -16.83
C SER A 199 2.10 -25.82 -16.19
N THR A 200 3.40 -26.01 -16.42
CA THR A 200 4.48 -25.16 -15.88
C THR A 200 4.42 -23.73 -16.42
N TRP A 201 3.81 -23.52 -17.59
CA TRP A 201 3.56 -22.20 -18.15
C TRP A 201 2.37 -21.49 -17.46
N LEU A 202 1.49 -22.24 -16.78
CA LEU A 202 0.33 -21.73 -16.04
C LEU A 202 0.60 -21.57 -14.53
N ASP A 203 1.72 -22.09 -14.01
CA ASP A 203 2.15 -21.93 -12.61
C ASP A 203 2.26 -20.45 -12.19
N GLY A 204 2.42 -19.54 -13.15
CA GLY A 204 2.43 -18.10 -12.90
C GLY A 204 1.10 -17.53 -12.37
N LEU A 205 -0.01 -18.28 -12.39
CA LEU A 205 -1.29 -17.87 -11.78
C LEU A 205 -1.42 -18.32 -10.32
N ASP A 206 -0.44 -19.05 -9.79
CA ASP A 206 -0.42 -19.39 -8.37
C ASP A 206 -0.08 -18.15 -7.54
N MET A 207 -1.11 -17.59 -6.91
CA MET A 207 -1.01 -16.41 -6.04
C MET A 207 -0.46 -16.76 -4.65
N SER A 208 -0.17 -18.03 -4.36
CA SER A 208 0.27 -18.49 -3.04
C SER A 208 1.55 -17.82 -2.57
N ASN A 209 2.45 -17.43 -3.48
CA ASN A 209 3.76 -16.86 -3.15
C ASN A 209 3.85 -15.34 -3.38
N TRP A 210 2.80 -14.68 -3.83
CA TRP A 210 2.84 -13.27 -4.19
C TRP A 210 2.83 -12.37 -2.95
N ASP A 211 3.65 -11.32 -2.95
CA ASP A 211 3.68 -10.33 -1.86
C ASP A 211 2.50 -9.35 -1.90
N ILE A 212 1.94 -9.12 -3.10
CA ILE A 212 0.74 -8.29 -3.32
C ILE A 212 -0.26 -9.13 -4.11
N VAL A 213 -1.48 -9.20 -3.62
CA VAL A 213 -2.60 -9.95 -4.21
C VAL A 213 -3.83 -9.06 -4.30
N ILE A 214 -4.66 -9.30 -5.31
CA ILE A 214 -5.90 -8.54 -5.52
C ILE A 214 -7.08 -9.41 -5.14
N LYS A 215 -8.02 -8.83 -4.40
CA LYS A 215 -9.29 -9.47 -4.12
C LYS A 215 -10.10 -9.59 -5.42
N PRO A 216 -10.37 -10.80 -5.92
CA PRO A 216 -11.00 -10.99 -7.21
C PRO A 216 -12.42 -10.42 -7.21
N THR A 217 -12.79 -9.78 -8.32
CA THR A 217 -14.14 -9.30 -8.59
C THR A 217 -14.45 -9.63 -10.03
N THR A 218 -15.57 -10.32 -10.25
CA THR A 218 -15.98 -10.69 -11.61
C THR A 218 -16.62 -9.50 -12.31
N PHE A 219 -16.50 -9.45 -13.64
CA PHE A 219 -17.12 -8.41 -14.46
C PHE A 219 -18.63 -8.29 -14.21
N LEU A 220 -19.33 -9.43 -14.09
CA LEU A 220 -20.77 -9.44 -13.86
C LEU A 220 -21.16 -8.94 -12.47
N GLN A 221 -20.36 -9.22 -11.44
CA GLN A 221 -20.59 -8.70 -10.09
C GLN A 221 -20.47 -7.17 -10.07
N ASP A 222 -19.45 -6.63 -10.74
CA ASP A 222 -19.23 -5.19 -10.76
C ASP A 222 -20.27 -4.46 -11.62
N MET A 223 -20.62 -5.05 -12.76
CA MET A 223 -21.72 -4.57 -13.60
C MET A 223 -23.06 -4.58 -12.84
N ALA A 224 -23.30 -5.59 -11.99
CA ALA A 224 -24.49 -5.66 -11.15
C ALA A 224 -24.47 -4.67 -9.97
N ALA A 225 -23.29 -4.32 -9.46
CA ALA A 225 -23.11 -3.26 -8.46
C ALA A 225 -23.40 -1.86 -9.03
N GLY A 226 -23.43 -1.71 -10.36
CA GLY A 226 -23.80 -0.46 -11.01
C GLY A 226 -22.71 0.60 -10.99
N THR A 227 -21.44 0.21 -10.78
CA THR A 227 -20.33 1.15 -10.80
C THR A 227 -20.21 1.85 -12.16
N THR A 228 -19.70 3.09 -12.15
CA THR A 228 -19.44 3.87 -13.35
C THR A 228 -18.56 3.09 -14.33
N TRP A 229 -18.82 3.26 -15.63
CA TRP A 229 -17.95 2.70 -16.66
C TRP A 229 -16.74 3.60 -16.86
N SER A 230 -15.56 2.99 -16.97
CA SER A 230 -14.31 3.70 -17.21
C SER A 230 -13.49 3.08 -18.32
N LEU A 231 -12.63 3.91 -18.89
CA LEU A 231 -11.59 3.53 -19.82
C LEU A 231 -10.25 3.71 -19.13
N PHE A 232 -9.58 2.61 -18.80
CA PHE A 232 -8.22 2.66 -18.27
C PHE A 232 -7.24 2.59 -19.42
N MET A 233 -6.44 3.63 -19.56
CA MET A 233 -5.39 3.72 -20.56
C MET A 233 -4.04 4.00 -19.91
N SER A 234 -2.99 3.32 -20.36
CA SER A 234 -1.63 3.63 -19.95
C SER A 234 -0.61 3.35 -21.05
N ARG A 235 0.42 4.18 -21.08
CA ARG A 235 1.64 3.99 -21.86
C ARG A 235 2.81 4.11 -20.89
N TRP A 236 3.07 3.04 -20.14
CA TRP A 236 4.17 2.96 -19.15
C TRP A 236 4.07 3.95 -17.98
N GLY A 237 2.86 4.40 -17.64
CA GLY A 237 2.62 5.17 -16.41
C GLY A 237 2.52 4.27 -15.18
N LYS A 238 2.66 4.86 -13.99
CA LYS A 238 2.32 4.17 -12.73
C LYS A 238 0.83 3.85 -12.67
N TRP A 239 0.49 2.74 -12.04
CA TRP A 239 -0.91 2.37 -11.85
C TRP A 239 -1.67 3.43 -11.05
N HIS A 240 -1.07 3.92 -9.96
CA HIS A 240 -1.64 4.97 -9.10
C HIS A 240 -2.03 6.23 -9.90
N ASP A 241 -1.10 6.80 -10.65
CA ASP A 241 -1.33 8.04 -11.42
C ASP A 241 -2.47 7.89 -12.45
N ARG A 242 -2.61 6.70 -13.04
CA ARG A 242 -3.68 6.40 -14.01
C ARG A 242 -5.00 6.05 -13.35
N ALA A 243 -4.94 5.45 -12.17
CA ALA A 243 -6.11 5.10 -11.38
C ALA A 243 -6.74 6.34 -10.71
N GLU A 244 -5.94 7.35 -10.33
CA GLU A 244 -6.38 8.49 -9.53
C GLU A 244 -7.62 9.20 -10.09
N MET A 245 -7.62 9.51 -11.39
CA MET A 245 -8.76 10.18 -12.03
C MET A 245 -10.01 9.31 -12.04
N ILE A 246 -9.87 8.01 -12.28
CA ILE A 246 -10.99 7.06 -12.31
C ILE A 246 -11.53 6.84 -10.89
N LEU A 247 -10.65 6.74 -9.89
CA LEU A 247 -11.02 6.59 -8.49
C LEU A 247 -11.79 7.82 -8.00
N LYS A 248 -11.38 9.04 -8.40
CA LYS A 248 -12.08 10.28 -8.05
C LYS A 248 -13.43 10.42 -8.76
N ASP A 249 -13.51 10.13 -10.06
CA ASP A 249 -14.75 10.24 -10.84
C ASP A 249 -15.81 9.22 -10.41
N ALA A 250 -15.39 8.00 -10.06
CA ALA A 250 -16.27 6.95 -9.59
C ALA A 250 -16.42 6.91 -8.05
N GLU A 251 -15.84 7.86 -7.30
CA GLU A 251 -15.85 7.94 -5.83
C GLU A 251 -15.48 6.60 -5.15
N LEU A 252 -14.43 5.96 -5.68
CA LEU A 252 -13.93 4.67 -5.25
C LEU A 252 -12.71 4.82 -4.32
N SER A 253 -12.59 3.89 -3.37
CA SER A 253 -11.51 3.87 -2.39
C SER A 253 -10.75 2.56 -2.46
N VAL A 254 -9.44 2.64 -2.62
CA VAL A 254 -8.54 1.48 -2.55
C VAL A 254 -8.32 1.13 -1.09
N VAL A 255 -8.62 -0.12 -0.74
CA VAL A 255 -8.42 -0.67 0.60
C VAL A 255 -7.27 -1.64 0.55
N THR A 256 -6.21 -1.34 1.31
CA THR A 256 -5.04 -2.21 1.44
C THR A 256 -5.02 -2.85 2.82
N ARG A 257 -4.94 -4.18 2.88
CA ARG A 257 -4.85 -4.92 4.15
C ARG A 257 -3.87 -6.08 4.02
N ARG A 258 -2.88 -6.15 4.92
CA ARG A 258 -2.06 -7.36 5.03
C ARG A 258 -2.82 -8.49 5.70
N TYR A 259 -2.82 -9.65 5.06
CA TYR A 259 -3.32 -10.89 5.62
C TYR A 259 -2.33 -11.43 6.65
N ARG A 260 -2.81 -11.74 7.85
CA ARG A 260 -2.04 -12.46 8.88
C ARG A 260 -2.68 -13.82 9.16
N LYS A 261 -1.86 -14.84 9.39
CA LYS A 261 -2.36 -16.18 9.72
C LYS A 261 -3.24 -16.14 10.99
N GLY A 262 -4.54 -16.38 10.82
CA GLY A 262 -5.55 -16.29 11.88
C GLY A 262 -6.62 -15.24 11.63
N ASP A 263 -6.40 -14.35 10.66
CA ASP A 263 -7.42 -13.45 10.15
C ASP A 263 -8.55 -14.22 9.43
N PRO A 264 -9.77 -13.64 9.35
CA PRO A 264 -10.82 -14.19 8.51
C PRO A 264 -10.37 -14.23 7.05
N GLU A 265 -10.97 -15.15 6.29
CA GLU A 265 -10.67 -15.31 4.87
C GLU A 265 -10.93 -14.00 4.11
N PRO A 266 -9.94 -13.45 3.36
CA PRO A 266 -10.08 -12.16 2.70
C PRO A 266 -11.09 -12.16 1.54
N TRP A 267 -11.24 -13.31 0.86
CA TRP A 267 -12.30 -13.58 -0.10
C TRP A 267 -12.61 -15.07 -0.17
N PRO A 268 -13.82 -15.49 -0.59
CA PRO A 268 -14.16 -16.90 -0.72
C PRO A 268 -13.17 -17.65 -1.63
N GLY A 269 -12.45 -18.63 -1.08
CA GLY A 269 -11.47 -19.44 -1.80
C GLY A 269 -10.01 -18.97 -1.69
N ALA A 270 -9.72 -17.90 -0.96
CA ALA A 270 -8.35 -17.41 -0.74
C ALA A 270 -7.45 -18.46 -0.06
N PHE A 271 -8.01 -19.26 0.86
CA PHE A 271 -7.25 -20.33 1.52
C PHE A 271 -6.97 -21.51 0.59
N LEU A 272 -7.84 -21.75 -0.40
CA LEU A 272 -7.62 -22.78 -1.42
C LEU A 272 -6.51 -22.37 -2.40
N THR A 273 -6.38 -21.07 -2.66
CA THR A 273 -5.29 -20.50 -3.46
C THR A 273 -3.96 -20.36 -2.70
N GLY A 274 -3.91 -20.74 -1.42
CA GLY A 274 -2.67 -20.79 -0.64
C GLY A 274 -2.05 -19.45 -0.27
N ILE A 275 -2.84 -18.40 -0.01
CA ILE A 275 -2.35 -17.04 0.31
C ILE A 275 -1.22 -17.02 1.37
N LYS A 276 -0.10 -16.38 1.04
CA LYS A 276 1.06 -16.19 1.93
C LYS A 276 0.75 -15.32 3.15
N ASP A 277 1.33 -15.69 4.30
CA ASP A 277 1.29 -14.88 5.51
C ASP A 277 2.07 -13.56 5.32
N GLY A 278 1.40 -12.44 5.55
CA GLY A 278 1.91 -11.10 5.28
C GLY A 278 1.68 -10.58 3.86
N ALA A 279 1.00 -11.33 2.99
CA ALA A 279 0.61 -10.84 1.67
C ALA A 279 -0.31 -9.62 1.78
N LEU A 280 -0.06 -8.61 0.95
CA LEU A 280 -0.87 -7.41 0.87
C LEU A 280 -2.10 -7.66 -0.01
N VAL A 281 -3.28 -7.70 0.59
CA VAL A 281 -4.55 -7.81 -0.13
C VAL A 281 -5.03 -6.41 -0.52
N VAL A 282 -5.23 -6.20 -1.82
CA VAL A 282 -5.76 -4.97 -2.39
C VAL A 282 -7.20 -5.19 -2.81
N ASP A 283 -8.09 -4.35 -2.30
CA ASP A 283 -9.50 -4.26 -2.69
C ASP A 283 -9.83 -2.83 -3.14
N ILE A 284 -10.95 -2.66 -3.85
CA ILE A 284 -11.50 -1.35 -4.21
C ILE A 284 -12.96 -1.38 -3.79
N VAL A 285 -13.35 -0.41 -2.97
CA VAL A 285 -14.68 -0.30 -2.38
C VAL A 285 -15.33 0.98 -2.90
N ASP A 286 -16.61 0.88 -3.26
CA ASP A 286 -17.42 2.02 -3.65
C ASP A 286 -17.91 2.78 -2.41
N LYS A 287 -17.62 4.09 -2.34
CA LYS A 287 -18.09 4.99 -1.29
C LYS A 287 -19.05 6.08 -1.79
N SER A 288 -19.48 6.01 -3.05
CA SER A 288 -20.35 7.00 -3.70
C SER A 288 -21.76 7.10 -3.11
N GLY A 289 -22.17 6.13 -2.28
CA GLY A 289 -23.51 6.07 -1.71
C GLY A 289 -24.62 5.82 -2.74
N HIS A 290 -24.28 5.47 -3.99
CA HIS A 290 -25.24 5.25 -5.08
C HIS A 290 -26.32 4.20 -4.75
N MET A 291 -26.00 3.23 -3.88
CA MET A 291 -26.92 2.18 -3.44
C MET A 291 -27.66 2.47 -2.12
N GLU A 292 -27.30 3.53 -1.38
CA GLU A 292 -27.87 3.81 -0.04
C GLU A 292 -29.05 4.80 -0.06
N GLY A 293 -29.32 5.45 -1.20
CA GLY A 293 -30.43 6.37 -1.38
C GLY A 293 -31.69 5.70 -1.96
N ALA A 294 -32.87 6.16 -1.56
CA ALA A 294 -34.20 5.75 -2.05
C ALA A 294 -34.50 6.10 -3.53
N ALA A 295 -33.48 6.14 -4.38
CA ALA A 295 -33.56 6.43 -5.80
C ALA A 295 -33.09 5.20 -6.63
N ASN A 296 -33.66 4.04 -6.33
CA ASN A 296 -33.55 2.83 -7.15
C ASN A 296 -34.29 3.03 -8.49
N GLY A 297 -33.68 3.77 -9.41
CA GLY A 297 -34.32 4.13 -10.68
C GLY A 297 -33.37 4.47 -11.83
N GLY A 298 -32.08 4.14 -11.74
CA GLY A 298 -31.14 4.18 -12.87
C GLY A 298 -31.00 2.80 -13.49
N THR A 299 -31.12 2.68 -14.82
CA THR A 299 -30.89 1.39 -15.51
C THR A 299 -29.39 1.16 -15.69
N ILE A 300 -28.93 -0.09 -15.75
CA ILE A 300 -27.53 -0.52 -16.01
C ILE A 300 -26.88 0.22 -17.22
N PHE A 301 -27.69 0.67 -18.18
CA PHE A 301 -27.27 1.42 -19.37
C PHE A 301 -27.12 2.95 -19.18
N ASP A 302 -27.63 3.50 -18.08
CA ASP A 302 -27.59 4.95 -17.82
C ASP A 302 -26.15 5.40 -17.51
N GLY A 303 -25.39 4.57 -16.78
CA GLY A 303 -23.95 4.75 -16.56
C GLY A 303 -23.14 4.84 -17.87
N PHE A 304 -23.45 3.98 -18.84
CA PHE A 304 -22.80 3.97 -20.16
C PHE A 304 -23.07 5.27 -20.96
N THR A 305 -24.29 5.81 -20.92
CA THR A 305 -24.62 7.06 -21.64
C THR A 305 -24.05 8.32 -21.00
N ARG A 306 -23.78 8.32 -19.68
CA ARG A 306 -23.06 9.40 -18.99
C ARG A 306 -21.58 9.45 -19.39
N THR A 307 -20.89 8.31 -19.43
CA THR A 307 -19.48 8.22 -19.82
C THR A 307 -19.23 8.73 -21.25
N ILE A 308 -20.11 8.45 -22.21
CA ILE A 308 -19.98 8.94 -23.60
C ILE A 308 -20.01 10.47 -23.68
N ARG A 309 -20.75 11.16 -22.80
CA ARG A 309 -20.82 12.63 -22.80
C ARG A 309 -19.57 13.29 -22.22
N GLN A 310 -18.91 12.67 -21.24
CA GLN A 310 -17.62 13.14 -20.71
C GLN A 310 -16.46 12.83 -21.66
N LEU A 311 -16.45 11.65 -22.31
CA LEU A 311 -15.38 11.25 -23.23
C LEU A 311 -15.26 12.14 -24.48
N ILE A 312 -16.34 12.77 -24.93
CA ILE A 312 -16.31 13.65 -26.12
C ILE A 312 -15.73 15.04 -25.81
N GLY A 313 -15.76 15.48 -24.55
CA GLY A 313 -15.28 16.80 -24.14
C GLY A 313 -13.77 16.88 -23.89
N ASP A 314 -13.15 15.78 -23.46
CA ASP A 314 -11.79 15.78 -22.87
C ASP A 314 -10.70 15.21 -23.80
N PHE A 315 -11.06 14.82 -25.03
CA PHE A 315 -10.14 14.24 -26.02
C PHE A 315 -9.41 15.28 -26.89
N ILE A 316 -9.60 16.57 -26.62
CA ILE A 316 -8.92 17.66 -27.32
C ILE A 316 -8.36 18.63 -26.28
N GLU A 317 -7.23 18.28 -25.65
CA GLU A 317 -6.24 19.27 -25.25
C GLU A 317 -4.86 18.62 -25.16
N ASP A 318 -4.04 19.02 -26.13
CA ASP A 318 -2.64 18.67 -26.29
C ASP A 318 -1.83 19.71 -25.49
N ALA A 319 -1.02 19.24 -24.54
CA ALA A 319 -0.13 20.10 -23.76
C ALA A 319 1.28 19.52 -23.79
N GLU A 320 2.01 19.92 -24.82
CA GLU A 320 3.45 19.78 -24.93
C GLU A 320 4.12 20.83 -24.03
N THR A 321 5.06 20.41 -23.18
CA THR A 321 6.04 21.35 -22.61
C THR A 321 7.39 20.68 -22.56
N GLU A 322 8.29 21.18 -23.40
CA GLU A 322 9.64 20.70 -23.60
C GLU A 322 10.58 21.34 -22.57
N LEU A 323 11.29 20.53 -21.77
CA LEU A 323 12.43 20.96 -20.96
C LEU A 323 13.69 20.32 -21.54
N THR A 324 14.44 21.09 -22.34
CA THR A 324 15.76 20.70 -22.85
C THR A 324 16.87 21.15 -21.90
N GLY A 325 17.67 20.21 -21.42
CA GLY A 325 18.89 20.50 -20.68
C GLY A 325 19.72 19.23 -20.44
N ALA A 326 20.83 19.07 -21.17
CA ALA A 326 21.74 17.95 -20.99
C ALA A 326 22.79 18.28 -19.90
N PRO A 327 22.99 17.44 -18.87
CA PRO A 327 24.14 17.59 -17.99
C PRO A 327 25.38 16.89 -18.59
N THR A 328 26.43 17.67 -18.81
CA THR A 328 27.78 17.17 -19.16
C THR A 328 28.58 16.81 -17.91
N TRP A 329 29.15 15.61 -17.90
CA TRP A 329 30.06 15.12 -16.87
C TRP A 329 31.52 15.43 -17.22
N PRO A 330 32.34 15.94 -16.29
CA PRO A 330 33.79 15.91 -16.46
C PRO A 330 34.42 14.84 -15.56
N SER A 331 34.89 13.76 -16.19
CA SER A 331 35.84 12.81 -15.62
C SER A 331 37.24 13.44 -15.57
N LYS A 332 37.73 13.82 -14.38
CA LYS A 332 39.16 14.01 -14.13
C LYS A 332 39.44 13.98 -12.64
N PHE A 333 40.69 13.67 -12.29
CA PHE A 333 41.31 13.72 -10.95
C PHE A 333 41.37 12.39 -10.18
N TYR A 334 42.08 11.42 -10.76
CA TYR A 334 42.95 10.56 -9.97
C TYR A 334 44.39 11.05 -10.15
N GLN A 335 44.93 11.79 -9.19
CA GLN A 335 46.35 11.75 -8.85
C GLN A 335 46.67 12.52 -7.55
N ASP A 336 47.13 11.73 -6.59
CA ASP A 336 48.25 11.94 -5.67
C ASP A 336 48.12 12.77 -4.36
N MET A 337 48.57 12.10 -3.28
CA MET A 337 49.10 12.56 -1.99
C MET A 337 48.16 12.95 -0.80
N PHE A 338 48.29 12.16 0.29
CA PHE A 338 47.94 12.37 1.71
C PHE A 338 46.76 13.31 2.07
N GLY A 339 45.53 12.82 1.97
CA GLY A 339 44.34 13.43 2.56
C GLY A 339 43.11 12.53 2.47
N THR A 340 42.16 12.68 3.40
CA THR A 340 40.87 11.95 3.40
C THR A 340 40.11 12.28 2.11
N PRO A 341 39.62 11.28 1.35
CA PRO A 341 38.90 11.52 0.11
C PRO A 341 37.63 12.33 0.35
N LYS A 342 37.47 13.43 -0.40
CA LYS A 342 36.36 14.40 -0.29
C LYS A 342 34.97 13.82 -0.57
N GLY A 343 34.89 12.55 -1.02
CA GLY A 343 33.63 11.87 -1.33
C GLY A 343 32.84 11.40 -0.11
N PHE A 344 33.49 11.12 1.03
CA PHE A 344 32.82 10.60 2.24
C PHE A 344 33.55 11.04 3.51
N PRO A 345 33.35 12.30 3.99
CA PRO A 345 33.83 12.67 5.31
C PRO A 345 33.03 11.90 6.38
N PHE A 346 33.71 11.11 7.22
CA PHE A 346 33.13 10.59 8.45
C PHE A 346 33.64 11.40 9.64
N VAL A 347 32.73 11.89 10.47
CA VAL A 347 33.04 12.60 11.71
C VAL A 347 32.58 11.71 12.86
N HIS A 348 33.49 11.37 13.76
CA HIS A 348 33.19 10.59 14.97
C HIS A 348 32.92 11.55 16.13
N PHE A 349 31.66 11.61 16.59
CA PHE A 349 31.28 12.36 17.77
C PHE A 349 31.27 11.43 19.00
N PRO A 350 32.07 11.70 20.03
CA PRO A 350 32.03 10.92 21.26
C PRO A 350 30.66 11.08 21.95
N ALA A 351 30.15 9.99 22.52
CA ALA A 351 28.80 9.90 23.09
C ALA A 351 28.51 10.91 24.23
N ASP A 352 29.53 11.58 24.78
CA ASP A 352 29.45 12.43 25.99
C ASP A 352 29.44 13.95 25.72
N SER A 353 29.36 14.40 24.46
CA SER A 353 29.20 15.84 24.16
C SER A 353 27.77 16.32 24.42
N GLY A 354 27.61 17.49 25.03
CA GLY A 354 26.30 18.17 25.24
C GLY A 354 25.74 18.83 23.97
N ILE A 355 26.02 18.23 22.81
CA ILE A 355 25.62 18.72 21.49
C ILE A 355 24.45 17.85 21.03
N GLU A 356 23.37 18.48 20.59
CA GLU A 356 22.26 17.79 19.92
C GLU A 356 22.75 17.19 18.60
N THR A 357 22.51 15.90 18.41
CA THR A 357 22.93 15.18 17.20
C THR A 357 21.76 14.43 16.60
N GLU A 358 21.62 14.52 15.29
CA GLU A 358 20.63 13.81 14.50
C GLU A 358 21.35 12.98 13.44
N PHE A 359 21.06 11.68 13.39
CA PHE A 359 21.58 10.78 12.37
C PHE A 359 20.43 10.05 11.69
N THR A 360 20.19 10.37 10.42
CA THR A 360 19.12 9.78 9.61
C THR A 360 19.71 8.75 8.64
N THR A 361 19.06 7.60 8.55
CA THR A 361 19.37 6.54 7.59
C THR A 361 18.12 6.21 6.80
N THR A 362 18.25 6.11 5.48
CA THR A 362 17.19 5.69 4.56
C THR A 362 17.63 4.43 3.82
N PRO A 363 16.77 3.42 3.66
CA PRO A 363 17.08 2.23 2.88
C PRO A 363 17.13 2.55 1.37
N SER A 364 17.69 1.64 0.60
CA SER A 364 17.76 1.79 -0.86
C SER A 364 16.36 1.73 -1.49
N LYS A 365 15.93 2.75 -2.23
CA LYS A 365 14.64 2.79 -2.94
C LYS A 365 14.82 2.49 -4.44
N GLY A 366 13.82 1.84 -5.05
CA GLY A 366 13.67 1.66 -6.51
C GLY A 366 14.76 0.82 -7.20
N VAL A 367 14.39 -0.34 -7.75
CA VAL A 367 15.33 -1.22 -8.51
C VAL A 367 15.11 -1.15 -10.02
N ILE A 368 13.93 -0.72 -10.48
CA ILE A 368 13.55 -0.79 -11.89
C ILE A 368 13.37 0.63 -12.45
N ILE A 369 14.28 1.02 -13.35
CA ILE A 369 14.16 2.22 -14.17
C ILE A 369 13.61 1.77 -15.54
N ASN A 370 12.32 1.99 -15.77
CA ASN A 370 11.71 1.73 -17.06
C ASN A 370 11.89 2.98 -17.95
N ALA A 371 12.89 2.94 -18.83
CA ALA A 371 13.09 3.98 -19.83
C ALA A 371 12.07 3.81 -20.96
N GLY A 372 11.10 4.70 -21.05
CA GLY A 372 10.20 4.78 -22.20
C GLY A 372 11.00 5.10 -23.45
N GLY A 373 11.09 4.16 -24.39
CA GLY A 373 11.75 4.39 -25.66
C GLY A 373 11.06 5.52 -26.43
N GLN A 374 11.79 6.61 -26.67
CA GLN A 374 11.42 7.59 -27.70
C GLN A 374 11.33 6.85 -29.04
N SER A 375 10.25 7.13 -29.78
CA SER A 375 10.01 6.59 -31.10
C SER A 375 11.23 6.81 -31.99
N ALA A 376 11.67 5.77 -32.71
CA ALA A 376 12.49 6.00 -33.89
C ALA A 376 11.73 6.96 -34.82
N PRO A 377 12.39 7.99 -35.37
CA PRO A 377 11.74 8.89 -36.33
C PRO A 377 11.31 8.09 -37.56
N GLU A 378 10.06 8.23 -37.97
CA GLU A 378 9.63 7.93 -39.35
C GLU A 378 9.94 9.12 -40.26
#